data_AF-A0A1F9FC73-F1
#
_entry.id   AF-A0A1F9FC73-F1
#
_cell.length_a   1.000
_cell.length_b   1.000
_cell.length_c   1.000
_cell.angle_alpha   90.00
_cell.angle_beta   90.00
_cell.angle_gamma   90.00
#
_symmetry.space_group_name_H-M   'P 1'
#
loop_
_entity.id
_entity.type
_entity.pdbx_description
1 polymer ?
#
loop_
_entity_poly.entity_id
_entity_poly.type
_entity_poly.pdbx_seq_one_letter_code
_entity_poly.pdbx_strand_id
1 'polypeptide(L)'
;MQGHIVAVLHTDLSPDERVERLGRILSVTPYEARQHALVPPPRALASRPGAEEATALVDRLAAEGMPSAVFHQDAILADARRFVARALEVRDHGLAGARKDGAQVQLVWGDVTAIVVGLRNRLAFVDIVDERGGVFTARERETQFDASGLPVAGGRAGVLALAQHVRARSNGRFDDRLMKPVTLAQVCGPFASSPVADDLAESILLRSLLA
;
A
#
# COMPACT_ATOMS: atom_id res chain seq x y z
N MET A 1 -22.66 -6.89 -1.49
CA MET A 1 -22.25 -6.51 -2.86
C MET A 1 -20.74 -6.40 -2.87
N GLN A 2 -20.07 -7.17 -3.73
CA GLN A 2 -18.61 -7.09 -3.92
C GLN A 2 -18.31 -5.82 -4.72
N GLY A 3 -17.46 -4.94 -4.21
CA GLY A 3 -17.10 -3.67 -4.84
C GLY A 3 -15.70 -3.70 -5.45
N HIS A 4 -15.57 -3.10 -6.63
CA HIS A 4 -14.30 -2.81 -7.28
C HIS A 4 -13.94 -1.36 -7.02
N ILE A 5 -12.86 -1.11 -6.29
CA ILE A 5 -12.40 0.23 -5.95
C ILE A 5 -11.41 0.69 -7.00
N VAL A 6 -11.65 1.84 -7.60
CA VAL A 6 -10.72 2.48 -8.53
C VAL A 6 -9.93 3.55 -7.80
N ALA A 7 -8.61 3.51 -7.90
CA ALA A 7 -7.73 4.53 -7.34
C ALA A 7 -6.81 5.11 -8.41
N VAL A 8 -6.55 6.41 -8.32
CA VAL A 8 -5.49 7.09 -9.08
C VAL A 8 -4.18 6.87 -8.31
N LEU A 9 -3.13 6.45 -9.01
CA LEU A 9 -1.84 6.09 -8.40
C LEU A 9 -0.88 7.27 -8.37
N HIS A 10 -0.72 7.95 -9.49
CA HIS A 10 0.08 9.17 -9.61
C HIS A 10 -0.45 10.01 -10.77
N THR A 11 -0.06 11.28 -10.80
CA THR A 11 -0.32 12.17 -11.94
C THR A 11 0.51 13.43 -11.80
N ASP A 12 0.98 13.96 -12.92
CA ASP A 12 1.71 15.23 -12.99
C ASP A 12 0.77 16.42 -13.23
N LEU A 13 -0.54 16.16 -13.35
CA LEU A 13 -1.54 17.18 -13.58
C LEU A 13 -1.66 18.12 -12.38
N SER A 14 -1.80 19.41 -12.67
CA SER A 14 -2.14 20.41 -11.69
C SER A 14 -3.51 20.12 -11.04
N PRO A 15 -3.77 20.65 -9.83
CA PRO A 15 -5.08 20.47 -9.19
C PRO A 15 -6.25 20.90 -10.07
N ASP A 16 -6.13 22.00 -10.81
CA ASP A 16 -7.21 22.51 -11.68
C ASP A 16 -7.45 21.59 -12.89
N GLU A 17 -6.40 21.10 -13.53
CA GLU A 17 -6.52 20.09 -14.59
C GLU A 17 -7.16 18.80 -14.08
N ARG A 18 -6.83 18.38 -12.85
CA ARG A 18 -7.47 17.21 -12.22
C ARG A 18 -8.95 17.45 -11.98
N VAL A 19 -9.35 18.64 -11.50
CA VAL A 19 -10.77 18.98 -11.30
C VAL A 19 -11.54 18.86 -12.61
N GLU A 20 -11.02 19.46 -13.68
CA GLU A 20 -11.66 19.46 -14.98
C GLU A 20 -11.82 18.03 -15.53
N ARG A 21 -10.71 17.27 -15.56
CA ARG A 21 -10.70 15.91 -16.11
C ARG A 21 -11.56 14.96 -15.29
N LEU A 22 -11.48 15.00 -13.96
CA LEU A 22 -12.31 14.17 -13.09
C LEU A 22 -13.80 14.52 -13.22
N GLY A 23 -14.15 15.80 -13.32
CA GLY A 23 -15.54 16.24 -13.53
C GLY A 23 -16.14 15.61 -14.80
N ARG A 24 -15.40 15.66 -15.91
CA ARG A 24 -15.80 15.03 -17.17
C ARG A 24 -15.88 13.51 -17.09
N ILE A 25 -14.83 12.85 -16.59
CA ILE A 25 -14.72 11.38 -16.57
C ILE A 25 -15.78 10.74 -15.67
N LEU A 26 -16.00 11.33 -14.49
CA LEU A 26 -16.96 10.85 -13.51
C LEU A 26 -18.38 11.38 -13.76
N SER A 27 -18.54 12.34 -14.68
CA SER A 27 -19.81 13.03 -14.94
C SER A 27 -20.37 13.67 -13.66
N VAL A 28 -19.50 14.31 -12.88
CA VAL A 28 -19.82 14.99 -11.63
C VAL A 28 -19.58 16.50 -11.78
N THR A 29 -20.14 17.28 -10.87
CA THR A 29 -19.94 18.72 -10.87
C THR A 29 -18.47 19.07 -10.57
N PRO A 30 -17.98 20.25 -10.99
CA PRO A 30 -16.65 20.73 -10.61
C PRO A 30 -16.44 20.80 -9.09
N TYR A 31 -17.52 21.04 -8.32
CA TYR A 31 -17.47 21.04 -6.86
C TYR A 31 -17.14 19.65 -6.30
N GLU A 32 -17.81 18.61 -6.78
CA GLU A 32 -17.56 17.22 -6.39
C GLU A 32 -16.17 16.76 -6.87
N ALA A 33 -15.81 17.06 -8.12
CA ALA A 33 -14.48 16.74 -8.66
C ALA A 33 -13.36 17.38 -7.84
N ARG A 34 -13.56 18.60 -7.34
CA ARG A 34 -12.61 19.31 -6.46
C ARG A 34 -12.36 18.57 -5.15
N GLN A 35 -13.35 17.89 -4.58
CA GLN A 35 -13.15 17.09 -3.38
C GLN A 35 -12.19 15.90 -3.60
N HIS A 36 -12.08 15.43 -4.84
CA HIS A 36 -11.12 14.39 -5.23
C HIS A 36 -9.76 14.97 -5.65
N ALA A 37 -9.75 16.08 -6.38
CA ALA A 37 -8.54 16.66 -6.96
C ALA A 37 -7.62 17.41 -5.98
N LEU A 38 -8.18 17.96 -4.89
CA LEU A 38 -7.41 18.73 -3.90
C LEU A 38 -6.46 17.85 -3.08
N VAL A 39 -6.79 16.58 -2.90
CA VAL A 39 -5.91 15.62 -2.24
C VAL A 39 -5.03 14.96 -3.30
N PRO A 40 -3.70 15.06 -3.22
CA PRO A 40 -2.81 14.49 -4.21
C PRO A 40 -2.90 12.95 -4.22
N PRO A 41 -2.71 12.29 -5.38
CA PRO A 41 -2.61 10.85 -5.44
C PRO A 41 -1.37 10.31 -4.70
N PRO A 42 -1.35 9.01 -4.35
CA PRO A 42 -2.36 8.00 -4.69
C PRO A 42 -3.62 8.09 -3.82
N ARG A 43 -4.79 7.88 -4.43
CA ARG A 43 -6.09 8.03 -3.77
C ARG A 43 -7.20 7.21 -4.43
N ALA A 44 -8.00 6.54 -3.61
CA ALA A 44 -9.24 5.90 -4.00
C ALA A 44 -10.27 6.95 -4.45
N LEU A 45 -10.84 6.72 -5.63
CA LEU A 45 -11.68 7.66 -6.33
C LEU A 45 -13.16 7.24 -6.27
N ALA A 46 -13.43 5.99 -6.64
CA ALA A 46 -14.79 5.49 -6.83
C ALA A 46 -14.89 3.99 -6.56
N SER A 47 -16.11 3.51 -6.33
CA SER A 47 -16.45 2.09 -6.29
C SER A 47 -17.38 1.76 -7.45
N ARG A 48 -17.18 0.60 -8.06
CA ARG A 48 -18.01 0.05 -9.13
C ARG A 48 -18.50 -1.34 -8.76
N PRO A 49 -19.77 -1.67 -9.08
CA PRO A 49 -20.30 -3.00 -8.81
C PRO A 49 -19.65 -4.07 -9.70
N GLY A 50 -19.32 -3.73 -10.96
CA GLY A 50 -18.75 -4.66 -11.94
C GLY A 50 -17.27 -4.42 -12.23
N ALA A 51 -16.54 -5.51 -12.50
CA ALA A 51 -15.14 -5.46 -12.92
C ALA A 51 -14.97 -4.70 -14.24
N GLU A 52 -15.86 -4.94 -15.21
CA GLU A 52 -15.84 -4.28 -16.52
C GLU A 52 -16.01 -2.76 -16.39
N GLU A 53 -16.94 -2.30 -15.55
CA GLU A 53 -17.14 -0.86 -15.28
C GLU A 53 -15.93 -0.22 -14.60
N ALA A 54 -15.28 -0.95 -13.68
CA ALA A 54 -14.07 -0.48 -13.01
C ALA A 54 -12.90 -0.35 -13.99
N THR A 55 -12.70 -1.36 -14.85
CA THR A 55 -11.67 -1.35 -15.90
C THR A 55 -11.92 -0.21 -16.89
N ALA A 56 -13.15 -0.05 -17.39
CA ALA A 56 -13.51 1.03 -18.30
C ALA A 56 -13.30 2.42 -17.67
N LEU A 57 -13.44 2.56 -16.34
CA LEU A 57 -13.08 3.80 -15.65
C LEU A 57 -11.56 4.00 -15.60
N VAL A 58 -10.78 2.95 -15.29
CA VAL A 58 -9.31 3.01 -15.30
C VAL A 58 -8.78 3.40 -16.67
N ASP A 59 -9.31 2.82 -17.75
CA ASP A 59 -8.88 3.14 -19.13
C ASP A 59 -9.13 4.61 -19.47
N ARG A 60 -10.30 5.15 -19.07
CA ARG A 60 -10.62 6.57 -19.25
C ARG A 60 -9.71 7.49 -18.43
N LEU A 61 -9.39 7.11 -17.19
CA LEU A 61 -8.44 7.87 -16.35
C LEU A 61 -7.03 7.85 -16.96
N ALA A 62 -6.58 6.70 -17.45
CA ALA A 62 -5.27 6.53 -18.07
C ALA A 62 -5.14 7.36 -19.36
N ALA A 63 -6.16 7.35 -20.22
CA ALA A 63 -6.21 8.19 -21.43
C ALA A 63 -6.11 9.70 -21.13
N GLU A 64 -6.45 10.08 -19.90
CA GLU A 64 -6.45 11.46 -19.41
C GLU A 64 -5.23 11.75 -18.52
N GLY A 65 -4.17 10.94 -18.58
CA GLY A 65 -2.92 11.19 -17.84
C GLY A 65 -3.01 10.95 -16.34
N MET A 66 -3.97 10.12 -15.90
CA MET A 66 -4.14 9.70 -14.51
C MET A 66 -4.02 8.18 -14.39
N PRO A 67 -2.78 7.63 -14.39
CA PRO A 67 -2.53 6.22 -14.11
C PRO A 67 -3.31 5.74 -12.89
N SER A 68 -4.07 4.67 -13.08
CA SER A 68 -5.07 4.20 -12.13
C SER A 68 -5.07 2.68 -12.07
N ALA A 69 -5.62 2.13 -10.99
CA ALA A 69 -5.75 0.68 -10.82
C ALA A 69 -7.09 0.30 -10.17
N VAL A 70 -7.53 -0.92 -10.47
CA VAL A 70 -8.68 -1.56 -9.84
C VAL A 70 -8.22 -2.42 -8.66
N PHE A 71 -8.89 -2.27 -7.53
CA PHE A 71 -8.68 -3.03 -6.32
C PHE A 71 -9.95 -3.81 -5.99
N HIS A 72 -9.84 -5.13 -5.95
CA HIS A 72 -10.96 -5.99 -5.57
C HIS A 72 -10.98 -6.14 -4.05
N GLN A 73 -12.09 -5.80 -3.41
CA GLN A 73 -12.20 -5.81 -1.94
C GLN A 73 -11.87 -7.18 -1.32
N ASP A 74 -12.33 -8.28 -1.92
CA ASP A 74 -12.02 -9.62 -1.41
C ASP A 74 -10.57 -10.01 -1.64
N ALA A 75 -9.92 -9.53 -2.71
CA ALA A 75 -8.51 -9.83 -2.96
C ALA A 75 -7.59 -9.08 -2.00
N ILE A 76 -7.98 -7.86 -1.61
CA ILE A 76 -7.31 -7.09 -0.56
C ILE A 76 -7.36 -7.85 0.77
N LEU A 77 -8.52 -8.41 1.12
CA LEU A 77 -8.70 -9.18 2.35
C LEU A 77 -8.01 -10.55 2.32
N ALA A 78 -8.02 -11.22 1.17
CA ALA A 78 -7.54 -12.58 1.01
C ALA A 78 -6.04 -12.69 0.69
N ASP A 79 -5.34 -11.56 0.47
CA ASP A 79 -4.01 -11.43 -0.13
C ASP A 79 -3.02 -12.56 0.23
N ALA A 80 -3.13 -13.66 -0.50
CA ALA A 80 -2.40 -14.91 -0.26
C ALA A 80 -0.91 -14.79 -0.59
N ARG A 81 -0.52 -13.70 -1.27
CA ARG A 81 0.88 -13.41 -1.61
C ARG A 81 1.66 -12.85 -0.41
N ARG A 82 0.96 -12.50 0.67
CA ARG A 82 1.57 -11.93 1.86
C ARG A 82 2.17 -13.00 2.76
N PHE A 83 3.48 -12.96 2.88
CA PHE A 83 4.22 -13.69 3.91
C PHE A 83 4.26 -12.85 5.19
N VAL A 84 3.35 -13.15 6.14
CA VAL A 84 3.36 -12.50 7.46
C VAL A 84 4.36 -13.21 8.37
N ALA A 85 5.54 -12.60 8.55
CA ALA A 85 6.61 -13.18 9.33
C ALA A 85 6.29 -13.17 10.83
N ARG A 86 6.62 -14.28 11.50
CA ARG A 86 6.56 -14.45 12.96
C ARG A 86 7.93 -14.39 13.62
N ALA A 87 8.94 -14.87 12.92
CA ALA A 87 10.34 -14.68 13.29
C ALA A 87 11.09 -14.06 12.11
N LEU A 88 12.01 -13.17 12.43
CA LEU A 88 12.85 -12.45 11.47
C LEU A 88 14.30 -12.52 11.86
N GLU A 89 15.13 -12.76 10.87
CA GLU A 89 16.58 -12.72 10.98
C GLU A 89 17.11 -11.76 9.90
N VAL A 90 17.82 -10.73 10.33
CA VAL A 90 18.51 -9.81 9.43
C VAL A 90 19.89 -10.40 9.16
N ARG A 91 20.21 -10.58 7.88
CA ARG A 91 21.50 -11.12 7.41
C ARG A 91 22.24 -10.09 6.57
N ASP A 92 23.52 -10.34 6.32
CA ASP A 92 24.34 -9.43 5.51
C ASP A 92 23.77 -9.20 4.11
N HIS A 93 23.20 -10.24 3.49
CA HIS A 93 22.69 -10.21 2.11
C HIS A 93 21.16 -10.12 2.00
N GLY A 94 20.41 -10.15 3.11
CA GLY A 94 18.96 -10.19 3.04
C GLY A 94 18.23 -10.30 4.38
N LEU A 95 16.93 -10.53 4.30
CA LEU A 95 16.11 -11.01 5.41
C LEU A 95 15.82 -12.50 5.24
N ALA A 96 15.79 -13.21 6.35
CA ALA A 96 15.06 -14.47 6.44
C ALA A 96 13.85 -14.26 7.35
N GLY A 97 12.70 -14.82 6.94
CA GLY A 97 11.50 -14.83 7.76
C GLY A 97 10.93 -16.22 7.87
N ALA A 98 10.28 -16.49 9.00
CA ALA A 98 9.52 -17.72 9.22
C ALA A 98 8.08 -17.40 9.63
N ARG A 99 7.11 -18.11 9.07
CA ARG A 99 5.68 -18.03 9.44
C ARG A 99 5.36 -18.97 10.61
N LYS A 100 4.15 -18.84 11.15
CA LYS A 100 3.64 -19.69 12.24
C LYS A 100 3.55 -21.16 11.85
N ASP A 101 3.29 -21.44 10.58
CA ASP A 101 3.21 -22.79 10.01
C ASP A 101 4.60 -23.39 9.70
N GLY A 102 5.67 -22.67 10.00
CA GLY A 102 7.05 -23.08 9.73
C GLY A 102 7.52 -22.79 8.31
N ALA A 103 6.67 -22.27 7.42
CA ALA A 103 7.11 -21.84 6.09
C ALA A 103 8.18 -20.75 6.23
N GLN A 104 9.23 -20.84 5.43
CA GLN A 104 10.34 -19.90 5.43
C GLN A 104 10.44 -19.18 4.10
N VAL A 105 10.91 -17.94 4.14
CA VAL A 105 11.22 -17.15 2.95
C VAL A 105 12.52 -16.41 3.16
N GLN A 106 13.26 -16.21 2.07
CA GLN A 106 14.43 -15.36 2.05
C GLN A 106 14.19 -14.23 1.06
N LEU A 107 14.57 -13.02 1.47
CA LEU A 107 14.49 -11.80 0.68
C LEU A 107 15.90 -11.25 0.54
N VAL A 108 16.38 -11.12 -0.70
CA VAL A 108 17.70 -10.54 -0.98
C VAL A 108 17.56 -9.03 -1.07
N TRP A 109 18.53 -8.28 -0.56
CA TRP A 109 18.46 -6.81 -0.58
C TRP A 109 18.33 -6.20 -1.98
N GLY A 110 18.99 -6.82 -2.97
CA GLY A 110 18.93 -6.40 -4.37
C GLY A 110 17.55 -6.57 -5.01
N ASP A 111 16.71 -7.44 -4.45
CA ASP A 111 15.40 -7.79 -5.01
C ASP A 111 14.29 -6.88 -4.45
N VAL A 112 14.58 -6.08 -3.42
CA VAL A 112 13.57 -5.22 -2.77
C VAL A 112 13.22 -4.05 -3.69
N THR A 113 11.95 -3.98 -4.09
CA THR A 113 11.43 -2.95 -5.01
C THR A 113 10.64 -1.86 -4.30
N ALA A 114 9.90 -2.20 -3.24
CA ALA A 114 9.08 -1.24 -2.50
C ALA A 114 9.03 -1.56 -1.00
N ILE A 115 8.90 -0.53 -0.19
CA ILE A 115 8.78 -0.60 1.27
C ILE A 115 7.66 0.34 1.69
N VAL A 116 6.64 -0.19 2.37
CA VAL A 116 5.57 0.61 2.97
C VAL A 116 5.55 0.40 4.47
N VAL A 117 5.50 1.50 5.22
CA VAL A 117 5.45 1.50 6.68
C VAL A 117 4.17 2.21 7.13
N GLY A 118 3.47 1.63 8.09
CA GLY A 118 2.22 2.21 8.54
C GLY A 118 1.71 1.71 9.88
N LEU A 119 0.53 2.20 10.22
CA LEU A 119 -0.27 1.71 11.34
C LEU A 119 -1.51 1.01 10.79
N ARG A 120 -1.79 -0.19 11.31
CA ARG A 120 -3.01 -0.95 11.07
C ARG A 120 -3.66 -1.27 12.40
N ASN A 121 -4.90 -0.85 12.62
CA ASN A 121 -5.55 -1.00 13.93
C ASN A 121 -4.66 -0.54 15.12
N ARG A 122 -3.92 0.57 14.93
CA ARG A 122 -2.92 1.14 15.87
C ARG A 122 -1.65 0.32 16.09
N LEU A 123 -1.45 -0.78 15.35
CA LEU A 123 -0.25 -1.59 15.41
C LEU A 123 0.66 -1.25 14.23
N ALA A 124 1.96 -1.10 14.50
CA ALA A 124 2.90 -0.84 13.43
C ALA A 124 3.12 -2.06 12.53
N PHE A 125 3.26 -1.80 11.24
CA PHE A 125 3.69 -2.79 10.25
C PHE A 125 4.73 -2.22 9.29
N VAL A 126 5.49 -3.11 8.68
CA VAL A 126 6.27 -2.84 7.48
C VAL A 126 6.02 -3.95 6.47
N ASP A 127 5.69 -3.54 5.26
CA ASP A 127 5.58 -4.40 4.09
C ASP A 127 6.75 -4.13 3.16
N ILE A 128 7.40 -5.20 2.72
CA ILE A 128 8.56 -5.18 1.85
C ILE A 128 8.23 -6.02 0.63
N VAL A 129 8.32 -5.43 -0.56
CA VAL A 129 7.97 -6.08 -1.82
C VAL A 129 9.24 -6.44 -2.56
N ASP A 130 9.30 -7.66 -3.09
CA ASP A 130 10.37 -8.11 -3.95
C ASP A 130 10.09 -7.85 -5.45
N GLU A 131 11.06 -8.14 -6.31
CA GLU A 131 10.92 -8.02 -7.78
C GLU A 131 9.86 -8.94 -8.38
N ARG A 132 9.48 -10.00 -7.67
CA ARG A 132 8.50 -11.01 -8.09
C ARG A 132 7.08 -10.61 -7.65
N GLY A 133 6.94 -9.50 -6.92
CA GLY A 133 5.69 -9.03 -6.35
C GLY A 133 5.23 -9.81 -5.11
N GLY A 134 6.13 -10.57 -4.48
CA GLY A 134 5.90 -11.15 -3.16
C GLY A 134 5.93 -10.07 -2.08
N VAL A 135 5.02 -10.15 -1.12
CA VAL A 135 4.93 -9.17 -0.01
C VAL A 135 5.38 -9.83 1.27
N PHE A 136 6.44 -9.31 1.86
CA PHE A 136 6.95 -9.71 3.15
C PHE A 136 6.50 -8.72 4.22
N THR A 137 5.74 -9.19 5.20
CA THR A 137 5.12 -8.35 6.22
C THR A 137 5.68 -8.65 7.60
N ALA A 138 6.17 -7.62 8.29
CA ALA A 138 6.50 -7.67 9.71
C ALA A 138 5.53 -6.79 10.51
N ARG A 139 5.05 -7.30 11.66
CA ARG A 139 4.08 -6.61 12.52
C ARG A 139 4.52 -6.60 13.96
N GLU A 140 4.20 -5.51 14.65
CA GLU A 140 4.55 -5.27 16.06
C GLU A 140 4.20 -6.43 17.01
N ARG A 141 3.03 -7.06 16.87
CA ARG A 141 2.59 -8.17 17.74
C ARG A 141 3.03 -9.55 17.30
N GLU A 142 3.43 -9.67 16.04
CA GLU A 142 3.60 -10.97 15.40
C GLU A 142 5.06 -11.40 15.35
N THR A 143 5.99 -10.44 15.49
CA THR A 143 7.40 -10.61 15.15
C THR A 143 8.29 -10.71 16.38
N GLN A 144 9.07 -11.79 16.48
CA GLN A 144 10.17 -11.96 17.42
C GLN A 144 11.51 -11.88 16.68
N PHE A 145 12.55 -11.35 17.32
CA PHE A 145 13.88 -11.12 16.74
C PHE A 145 14.97 -11.72 17.65
N ASP A 146 16.10 -12.16 17.07
CA ASP A 146 17.08 -13.04 17.72
C ASP A 146 18.43 -12.38 18.11
N ALA A 147 19.39 -13.24 18.49
CA ALA A 147 20.64 -12.93 19.19
C ALA A 147 21.67 -12.11 18.40
N SER A 148 21.45 -11.79 17.12
CA SER A 148 22.40 -11.06 16.26
C SER A 148 22.16 -9.54 16.20
N GLY A 149 21.13 -9.00 16.87
CA GLY A 149 21.13 -7.61 17.35
C GLY A 149 20.25 -6.56 16.67
N LEU A 150 19.11 -6.91 16.04
CA LEU A 150 18.04 -5.93 15.73
C LEU A 150 16.66 -6.62 15.63
N PRO A 151 15.55 -6.01 16.08
CA PRO A 151 15.19 -5.60 17.45
C PRO A 151 14.40 -6.66 18.25
N VAL A 152 15.00 -7.19 19.32
CA VAL A 152 14.57 -8.30 20.21
C VAL A 152 13.29 -8.07 21.03
N ALA A 153 12.60 -6.94 20.91
CA ALA A 153 11.35 -6.70 21.65
C ALA A 153 10.28 -6.12 20.71
N GLY A 154 9.27 -6.93 20.44
CA GLY A 154 8.09 -6.56 19.65
C GLY A 154 7.53 -5.20 20.09
N GLY A 155 7.17 -4.39 19.12
CA GLY A 155 6.83 -3.00 19.37
C GLY A 155 6.93 -2.16 18.12
N ARG A 156 6.27 -1.01 18.11
CA ARG A 156 6.38 -0.01 17.04
C ARG A 156 7.83 0.38 16.72
N ALA A 157 8.68 0.56 17.73
CA ALA A 157 10.09 0.93 17.53
C ALA A 157 10.86 -0.14 16.73
N GLY A 158 10.56 -1.41 16.96
CA GLY A 158 11.23 -2.50 16.26
C GLY A 158 10.87 -2.56 14.77
N VAL A 159 9.59 -2.40 14.45
CA VAL A 159 9.10 -2.30 13.07
C VAL A 159 9.76 -1.14 12.33
N LEU A 160 9.87 0.03 12.99
CA LEU A 160 10.51 1.21 12.39
C LEU A 160 12.01 1.01 12.18
N ALA A 161 12.70 0.38 13.13
CA ALA A 161 14.13 0.06 12.99
C ALA A 161 14.38 -0.90 11.83
N LEU A 162 13.53 -1.94 11.69
CA LEU A 162 13.58 -2.86 10.54
C LEU A 162 13.39 -2.10 9.23
N ALA A 163 12.36 -1.25 9.13
CA ALA A 163 12.09 -0.49 7.91
C ALA A 163 13.28 0.40 7.51
N GLN A 164 13.90 1.09 8.47
CA GLN A 164 15.11 1.90 8.20
C GLN A 164 16.31 1.04 7.80
N HIS A 165 16.47 -0.14 8.40
CA HIS A 165 17.53 -1.06 8.03
C HIS A 165 17.39 -1.54 6.59
N VAL A 166 16.18 -1.98 6.20
CA VAL A 166 15.87 -2.43 4.83
C VAL A 166 16.08 -1.29 3.85
N ARG A 167 15.60 -0.09 4.18
CA ARG A 167 15.81 1.11 3.36
C ARG A 167 17.29 1.46 3.16
N ALA A 168 18.12 1.28 4.19
CA ALA A 168 19.55 1.58 4.10
C ALA A 168 20.35 0.54 3.29
N ARG A 169 19.79 -0.67 3.10
CA ARG A 169 20.46 -1.80 2.43
C ARG A 169 19.90 -2.12 1.05
N SER A 170 18.75 -1.57 0.69
CA SER A 170 18.09 -1.79 -0.59
C SER A 170 17.92 -0.51 -1.39
N ASN A 171 17.62 -0.66 -2.68
CA ASN A 171 17.25 0.46 -3.57
C ASN A 171 15.73 0.61 -3.71
N GLY A 172 14.95 -0.06 -2.84
CA GLY A 172 13.50 -0.06 -2.90
C GLY A 172 12.92 1.33 -2.63
N ARG A 173 11.83 1.67 -3.35
CA ARG A 173 11.09 2.91 -3.09
C ARG A 173 10.41 2.82 -1.73
N PHE A 174 10.36 3.92 -0.98
CA PHE A 174 9.93 3.93 0.41
C PHE A 174 8.76 4.90 0.64
N ASP A 175 7.73 4.46 1.36
CA ASP A 175 6.60 5.29 1.78
C ASP A 175 6.20 5.00 3.23
N ASP A 176 6.13 6.04 4.06
CA ASP A 176 5.74 5.95 5.47
C ASP A 176 4.48 6.76 5.80
N ARG A 177 3.73 7.20 4.78
CA ARG A 177 2.62 8.14 5.00
C ARG A 177 1.53 7.53 5.90
N LEU A 178 1.31 6.21 5.86
CA LEU A 178 0.35 5.51 6.72
C LEU A 178 0.73 5.50 8.21
N MET A 179 1.89 6.03 8.58
CA MET A 179 2.21 6.32 9.98
C MET A 179 1.35 7.45 10.57
N LYS A 180 0.70 8.26 9.72
CA LYS A 180 -0.15 9.39 10.12
C LYS A 180 -1.63 9.01 9.91
N PRO A 181 -2.48 9.12 10.95
CA PRO A 181 -3.92 8.80 10.81
C PRO A 181 -4.64 9.60 9.72
N VAL A 182 -4.25 10.86 9.50
CA VAL A 182 -4.83 11.71 8.45
C VAL A 182 -4.58 11.16 7.05
N THR A 183 -3.47 10.47 6.83
CA THR A 183 -3.13 9.91 5.52
C THR A 183 -4.07 8.79 5.13
N LEU A 184 -4.54 7.97 6.07
CA LEU A 184 -5.53 6.94 5.77
C LEU A 184 -6.76 7.54 5.09
N ALA A 185 -7.29 8.65 5.64
CA ALA A 185 -8.41 9.37 5.06
C ALA A 185 -8.06 10.05 3.71
N GLN A 186 -6.81 10.49 3.53
CA GLN A 186 -6.34 11.05 2.27
C GLN A 186 -6.23 10.00 1.16
N VAL A 187 -5.73 8.81 1.46
CA VAL A 187 -5.56 7.72 0.48
C VAL A 187 -6.89 7.03 0.21
N CYS A 188 -7.68 6.69 1.23
CA CYS A 188 -8.95 5.99 1.05
C CYS A 188 -10.11 6.90 0.66
N GLY A 189 -10.02 8.22 0.88
CA GLY A 189 -11.09 9.15 0.55
C GLY A 189 -12.44 8.70 1.13
N PRO A 190 -13.48 8.48 0.29
CA PRO A 190 -14.80 8.05 0.76
C PRO A 190 -14.80 6.65 1.41
N PHE A 191 -13.73 5.85 1.25
CA PHE A 191 -13.60 4.51 1.83
C PHE A 191 -12.88 4.50 3.18
N ALA A 192 -12.57 5.65 3.77
CA ALA A 192 -11.80 5.74 5.01
C ALA A 192 -12.49 5.09 6.23
N SER A 193 -13.81 4.98 6.21
CA SER A 193 -14.61 4.29 7.24
C SER A 193 -14.85 2.81 6.94
N SER A 194 -14.36 2.31 5.80
CA SER A 194 -14.53 0.91 5.40
C SER A 194 -13.75 -0.02 6.34
N PRO A 195 -14.27 -1.22 6.66
CA PRO A 195 -13.51 -2.24 7.40
C PRO A 195 -12.20 -2.64 6.73
N VAL A 196 -12.06 -2.38 5.41
CA VAL A 196 -10.85 -2.68 4.63
C VAL A 196 -9.97 -1.45 4.39
N ALA A 197 -10.23 -0.32 5.05
CA ALA A 197 -9.55 0.94 4.76
C ALA A 197 -8.02 0.84 4.91
N ASP A 198 -7.53 0.17 5.97
CA ASP A 198 -6.10 0.00 6.20
C ASP A 198 -5.45 -0.82 5.06
N ASP A 199 -6.03 -1.99 4.74
CA ASP A 199 -5.52 -2.86 3.68
C ASP A 199 -5.61 -2.22 2.28
N LEU A 200 -6.69 -1.44 2.04
CA LEU A 200 -6.87 -0.71 0.80
C LEU A 200 -5.82 0.39 0.64
N ALA A 201 -5.60 1.21 1.67
CA ALA A 201 -4.62 2.29 1.60
C ALA A 201 -3.21 1.76 1.36
N GLU A 202 -2.86 0.68 2.05
CA GLU A 202 -1.59 0.00 1.87
C GLU A 202 -1.44 -0.55 0.45
N SER A 203 -2.46 -1.25 -0.08
CA SER A 203 -2.47 -1.77 -1.45
C SER A 203 -2.32 -0.65 -2.49
N ILE A 204 -2.99 0.48 -2.27
CA ILE A 204 -2.91 1.67 -3.14
C ILE A 204 -1.50 2.25 -3.13
N LEU A 205 -0.88 2.40 -1.96
CA LEU A 205 0.48 2.93 -1.85
C LEU A 205 1.51 1.97 -2.46
N LEU A 206 1.42 0.68 -2.18
CA LEU A 206 2.28 -0.34 -2.78
C LEU A 206 2.18 -0.30 -4.30
N ARG A 207 0.96 -0.28 -4.85
CA ARG A 207 0.76 -0.19 -6.30
C ARG A 207 1.32 1.11 -6.87
N SER A 208 1.18 2.23 -6.16
CA SER A 208 1.73 3.51 -6.56
C SER A 208 3.26 3.54 -6.55
N LEU A 209 3.91 2.82 -5.65
CA LEU A 209 5.37 2.70 -5.63
C LEU A 209 5.88 1.81 -6.77
N LEU A 210 5.06 0.90 -7.28
CA LEU A 210 5.44 -0.03 -8.35
C LEU A 210 5.07 0.46 -9.77
N ALA A 211 4.30 1.55 -9.87
CA ALA A 211 3.99 2.24 -11.12
C ALA A 211 5.15 3.14 -11.57
#